data_AF-A0A532C7Y6-F1
#
_entry.id   AF-A0A532C7Y6-F1
#
_cell.length_a   1.000
_cell.length_b   1.000
_cell.length_c   1.000
_cell.angle_alpha   90.00
_cell.angle_beta   90.00
_cell.angle_gamma   90.00
#
_symmetry.space_group_name_H-M   'P 1'
#
loop_
_entity.id
_entity.type
_entity.pdbx_description
1 polymer ?
#
loop_
_entity_poly.entity_id
_entity_poly.type
_entity_poly.pdbx_seq_one_letter_code
_entity_poly.pdbx_strand_id
1 'polypeptide(L)'
;MADKKDRIVVLVHGWSVRSTDTYGELPARLEKEARREASLRLDIRNIWLGKYVSFSDAVRLEDLSRAFEAAVQRELGALARSGQRFICITHSTGGPVVRDWWHRYYQSRPDAGVCPMSHLIMLAPANFGSALAQLGKSRLGRIKAWFEGVEPGEGILDWLELGSPDAWELNSKWIQLPATYGNDGTVYPFVLTGQSIDRKLYDHINTYTGELGSDGVVRAAAANLNAHYVRLDQDMVGAGQKLDSDSFLRLRLSKRASAQRIAFALIKGRSHSGEEMGILRSIRDNDRPHPTVRAILACLLISNVDEYQALCDRFDADNRKVRNDERVETEIRQLLPDRVFIHDAYGMVIFRIQDDTSREVANFDLKLTAIKGTKVSPNFLPAGFIADRQCNRRHPGTITFYFNHDLLVGSEDLSDKDGEIVRERREGAEGLGIQIFPRPSEGWAHYWQGELQAKLESLKDHLKPNQTTLVDIVLRRLVREGTFRLTKDRKPKDFTSDPLGNPIITS
;
A
#
# COMPACT_ATOMS: atom_id res chain seq x y z
N MET A 1 35.85 -7.48 -19.68
CA MET A 1 34.53 -6.88 -19.37
C MET A 1 33.53 -7.59 -20.25
N ALA A 2 32.58 -8.35 -19.68
CA ALA A 2 31.58 -9.03 -20.51
C ALA A 2 30.71 -7.96 -21.19
N ASP A 3 30.62 -8.03 -22.52
CA ASP A 3 29.74 -7.20 -23.33
C ASP A 3 28.31 -7.42 -22.85
N LYS A 4 27.78 -6.50 -22.03
CA LYS A 4 26.44 -6.65 -21.47
C LYS A 4 25.47 -6.52 -22.67
N LYS A 5 24.59 -7.50 -22.87
CA LYS A 5 23.57 -7.46 -23.92
C LYS A 5 22.54 -6.35 -23.68
N ASP A 6 21.89 -5.88 -24.74
CA ASP A 6 20.75 -4.96 -24.62
C ASP A 6 19.57 -5.63 -23.89
N ARG A 7 18.79 -4.81 -23.18
CA ARG A 7 17.68 -5.28 -22.34
C ARG A 7 16.37 -5.25 -23.11
N ILE A 8 15.59 -6.31 -22.97
CA ILE A 8 14.23 -6.43 -23.53
C ILE A 8 13.27 -5.58 -22.69
N VAL A 9 12.23 -4.98 -23.28
CA VAL A 9 11.19 -4.25 -22.53
C VAL A 9 9.88 -5.03 -22.57
N VAL A 10 9.33 -5.33 -21.40
CA VAL A 10 8.04 -5.99 -21.22
C VAL A 10 7.09 -5.02 -20.54
N LEU A 11 5.99 -4.67 -21.21
CA LEU A 11 4.94 -3.83 -20.65
C LEU A 11 3.81 -4.70 -20.10
N VAL A 12 3.40 -4.49 -18.86
CA VAL A 12 2.32 -5.26 -18.21
C VAL A 12 1.25 -4.31 -17.71
N HIS A 13 0.08 -4.30 -18.33
CA HIS A 13 -1.00 -3.42 -17.94
C HIS A 13 -1.72 -3.89 -16.66
N GLY A 14 -2.71 -3.12 -16.21
CA GLY A 14 -3.62 -3.50 -15.13
C GLY A 14 -4.71 -4.47 -15.57
N TRP A 15 -5.24 -5.24 -14.63
CA TRP A 15 -6.43 -6.09 -14.77
C TRP A 15 -7.60 -5.34 -15.41
N SER A 16 -8.44 -6.08 -16.12
CA SER A 16 -9.66 -5.61 -16.79
C SER A 16 -9.48 -4.79 -18.08
N VAL A 17 -8.29 -4.74 -18.68
CA VAL A 17 -8.10 -4.16 -20.01
C VAL A 17 -8.27 -5.19 -21.12
N ARG A 18 -9.01 -4.84 -22.18
CA ARG A 18 -9.28 -5.72 -23.36
C ARG A 18 -8.40 -5.46 -24.57
N SER A 19 -7.64 -4.37 -24.57
CA SER A 19 -6.83 -3.94 -25.72
C SER A 19 -5.45 -3.49 -25.27
N THR A 20 -4.43 -3.82 -26.06
CA THR A 20 -3.07 -3.29 -25.88
C THR A 20 -3.00 -1.79 -26.18
N ASP A 21 -4.06 -1.17 -26.70
CA ASP A 21 -4.19 0.29 -26.80
C ASP A 21 -4.06 1.01 -25.44
N THR A 22 -4.28 0.32 -24.32
CA THR A 22 -4.09 0.87 -22.96
C THR A 22 -2.68 1.43 -22.71
N TYR A 23 -1.67 0.90 -23.42
CA TYR A 23 -0.29 1.38 -23.32
C TYR A 23 -0.10 2.76 -23.96
N GLY A 24 -1.11 3.26 -24.68
CA GLY A 24 -1.06 4.49 -25.44
C GLY A 24 0.15 4.50 -26.37
N GLU A 25 0.79 5.65 -26.48
CA GLU A 25 1.96 5.84 -27.33
C GLU A 25 3.29 5.59 -26.59
N LEU A 26 3.26 5.03 -25.36
CA LEU A 26 4.49 4.72 -24.61
C LEU A 26 5.43 3.77 -25.37
N PRO A 27 4.98 2.67 -26.00
CA PRO A 27 5.86 1.80 -26.78
C PRO A 27 6.67 2.57 -27.82
N ALA A 28 5.99 3.25 -28.74
CA ALA A 28 6.61 4.04 -29.81
C ALA A 28 7.51 5.15 -29.25
N ARG A 29 7.07 5.80 -28.17
CA ARG A 29 7.88 6.82 -27.49
C ARG A 29 9.19 6.24 -26.94
N LEU A 30 9.17 5.07 -26.32
CA LEU A 30 10.39 4.41 -25.81
C LEU A 30 11.32 3.99 -26.96
N GLU A 31 10.77 3.51 -28.08
CA GLU A 31 11.57 3.22 -29.28
C GLU A 31 12.32 4.46 -29.77
N LYS A 32 11.62 5.59 -29.83
CA LYS A 32 12.16 6.87 -30.26
C LYS A 32 13.26 7.38 -29.32
N GLU A 33 13.04 7.33 -28.00
CA GLU A 33 14.05 7.78 -27.03
C GLU A 33 15.28 6.86 -27.01
N ALA A 34 15.12 5.55 -27.16
CA ALA A 34 16.26 4.63 -27.24
C ALA A 34 17.14 4.83 -28.48
N ARG A 35 16.56 5.27 -29.61
CA ARG A 35 17.35 5.65 -30.79
C ARG A 35 18.15 6.93 -30.56
N ARG A 36 17.71 7.79 -29.63
CA ARG A 36 18.39 9.05 -29.27
C ARG A 36 19.48 8.84 -28.22
N GLU A 37 19.23 7.93 -27.28
CA GLU A 37 20.10 7.70 -26.14
C GLU A 37 20.53 6.23 -26.08
N ALA A 38 21.67 5.93 -26.72
CA ALA A 38 22.22 4.57 -26.78
C ALA A 38 22.57 4.00 -25.38
N SER A 39 22.81 4.84 -24.38
CA SER A 39 23.05 4.43 -22.97
C SER A 39 21.83 3.75 -22.33
N LEU A 40 20.62 3.93 -22.87
CA LEU A 40 19.44 3.20 -22.41
C LEU A 40 19.56 1.69 -22.64
N ARG A 41 20.33 1.27 -23.67
CA ARG A 41 20.65 -0.14 -23.97
C ARG A 41 19.40 -1.02 -24.02
N LEU A 42 18.44 -0.59 -24.82
CA LEU A 42 17.16 -1.27 -25.02
C LEU A 42 17.17 -1.98 -26.37
N ASP A 43 16.71 -3.24 -26.37
CA ASP A 43 16.42 -3.94 -27.60
C ASP A 43 15.03 -3.55 -28.09
N ILE A 44 15.00 -2.51 -28.90
CA ILE A 44 13.77 -1.90 -29.43
C ILE A 44 12.94 -2.86 -30.27
N ARG A 45 13.51 -3.94 -30.78
CA ARG A 45 12.75 -4.96 -31.52
C ARG A 45 11.86 -5.81 -30.62
N ASN A 46 12.10 -5.81 -29.31
CA ASN A 46 11.46 -6.71 -28.35
C ASN A 46 10.65 -5.93 -27.31
N ILE A 47 9.64 -5.18 -27.75
CA ILE A 47 8.60 -4.64 -26.86
C ILE A 47 7.46 -5.66 -26.76
N TRP A 48 7.33 -6.29 -25.60
CA TRP A 48 6.28 -7.28 -25.34
C TRP A 48 5.12 -6.63 -24.59
N LEU A 49 3.90 -6.83 -25.10
CA LEU A 49 2.69 -6.31 -24.48
C LEU A 49 1.96 -7.46 -23.77
N GLY A 50 1.92 -7.41 -22.45
CA GLY A 50 1.13 -8.31 -21.62
C GLY A 50 -0.36 -8.22 -21.92
N LYS A 51 -1.09 -9.32 -21.71
CA LYS A 51 -2.54 -9.42 -21.90
C LYS A 51 -3.14 -10.29 -20.81
N TYR A 52 -4.18 -9.80 -20.12
CA TYR A 52 -5.03 -10.67 -19.29
C TYR A 52 -6.15 -11.24 -20.18
N VAL A 53 -6.16 -12.56 -20.36
CA VAL A 53 -7.06 -13.24 -21.32
C VAL A 53 -8.38 -13.67 -20.68
N SER A 54 -8.48 -13.67 -19.36
CA SER A 54 -9.69 -14.03 -18.60
C SER A 54 -10.01 -12.95 -17.59
N PHE A 55 -11.29 -12.68 -17.36
CA PHE A 55 -11.81 -11.84 -16.27
C PHE A 55 -12.71 -12.64 -15.32
N SER A 56 -12.49 -13.96 -15.25
CA SER A 56 -13.28 -14.86 -14.42
C SER A 56 -13.10 -14.55 -12.93
N ASP A 57 -14.20 -14.63 -12.17
CA ASP A 57 -14.23 -14.43 -10.72
C ASP A 57 -13.27 -15.33 -9.94
N ALA A 58 -12.97 -16.52 -10.48
CA ALA A 58 -12.08 -17.49 -9.84
C ALA A 58 -10.60 -17.09 -9.89
N VAL A 59 -10.22 -16.17 -10.77
CA VAL A 59 -8.82 -15.79 -10.98
C VAL A 59 -8.33 -14.93 -9.81
N ARG A 60 -7.24 -15.37 -9.16
CA ARG A 60 -6.55 -14.63 -8.09
C ARG A 60 -5.23 -14.05 -8.56
N LEU A 61 -4.63 -13.16 -7.76
CA LEU A 61 -3.33 -12.56 -8.08
C LEU A 61 -2.25 -13.64 -8.34
N GLU A 62 -2.25 -14.71 -7.54
CA GLU A 62 -1.29 -15.81 -7.67
C GLU A 62 -1.44 -16.59 -8.98
N ASP A 63 -2.66 -16.71 -9.51
CA ASP A 63 -2.88 -17.36 -10.79
C ASP A 63 -2.30 -16.51 -11.93
N LEU A 64 -2.39 -15.18 -11.79
CA LEU A 64 -1.79 -14.24 -12.74
C LEU A 64 -0.26 -14.29 -12.71
N SER A 65 0.35 -14.41 -11.53
CA SER A 65 1.80 -14.52 -11.43
C SER A 65 2.31 -15.85 -12.00
N ARG A 66 1.56 -16.94 -11.83
CA ARG A 66 1.83 -18.25 -12.46
C ARG A 66 1.70 -18.18 -13.98
N ALA A 67 0.65 -17.53 -14.47
CA ALA A 67 0.45 -17.32 -15.91
C ALA A 67 1.55 -16.43 -16.51
N PHE A 68 2.00 -15.41 -15.76
CA PHE A 68 3.11 -14.55 -16.14
C PHE A 68 4.42 -15.33 -16.24
N GLU A 69 4.73 -16.21 -15.28
CA GLU A 69 5.91 -17.09 -15.39
C GLU A 69 5.85 -17.98 -16.64
N ALA A 70 4.69 -18.61 -16.91
CA ALA A 70 4.53 -19.45 -18.09
C ALA A 70 4.76 -18.65 -19.39
N ALA A 71 4.30 -17.40 -19.44
CA ALA A 71 4.56 -16.50 -20.56
C ALA A 71 6.05 -16.11 -20.66
N VAL A 72 6.70 -15.73 -19.55
CA VAL A 72 8.13 -15.41 -19.52
C VAL A 72 8.97 -16.58 -20.00
N GLN A 73 8.70 -17.81 -19.55
CA GLN A 73 9.45 -18.98 -19.97
C GLN A 73 9.26 -19.31 -21.46
N ARG A 74 8.03 -19.15 -21.97
CA ARG A 74 7.71 -19.42 -23.37
C ARG A 74 8.33 -18.39 -24.31
N GLU A 75 8.15 -17.10 -24.01
CA GLU A 75 8.54 -16.01 -24.91
C GLU A 75 9.98 -15.55 -24.71
N LEU A 76 10.46 -15.54 -23.47
CA LEU A 76 11.76 -14.96 -23.10
C LEU A 76 12.76 -15.99 -22.59
N GLY A 77 12.34 -17.24 -22.35
CA GLY A 77 13.19 -18.25 -21.70
C GLY A 77 14.50 -18.53 -22.44
N ALA A 78 14.49 -18.56 -23.78
CA ALA A 78 15.70 -18.75 -24.57
C ALA A 78 16.67 -17.56 -24.43
N LEU A 79 16.15 -16.33 -24.44
CA LEU A 79 16.93 -15.10 -24.30
C LEU A 79 17.50 -14.99 -22.88
N ALA A 80 16.67 -15.30 -21.87
CA ALA A 80 17.08 -15.38 -20.46
C ALA A 80 18.21 -16.39 -20.23
N ARG A 81 18.10 -17.61 -20.80
CA ARG A 81 19.17 -18.63 -20.74
C ARG A 81 20.47 -18.17 -21.42
N SER A 82 20.39 -17.26 -22.38
CA SER A 82 21.57 -16.64 -23.02
C SER A 82 22.21 -15.52 -22.18
N GLY A 83 21.70 -15.26 -20.97
CA GLY A 83 22.14 -14.18 -20.09
C GLY A 83 21.53 -12.81 -20.42
N GLN A 84 20.59 -12.73 -21.38
CA GLN A 84 19.89 -11.48 -21.68
C GLN A 84 18.81 -11.23 -20.63
N ARG A 85 18.75 -10.01 -20.11
CA ARG A 85 17.77 -9.61 -19.08
C ARG A 85 16.69 -8.73 -19.68
N PHE A 86 15.55 -8.65 -19.01
CA PHE A 86 14.47 -7.75 -19.40
C PHE A 86 14.17 -6.70 -18.34
N ILE A 87 13.41 -5.68 -18.75
CA ILE A 87 12.86 -4.61 -17.94
C ILE A 87 11.36 -4.79 -17.96
N CYS A 88 10.72 -4.78 -16.80
CA CYS A 88 9.28 -4.81 -16.71
C CYS A 88 8.75 -3.42 -16.35
N ILE A 89 7.90 -2.85 -17.20
CA ILE A 89 7.16 -1.62 -16.89
C ILE A 89 5.70 -2.02 -16.70
N THR A 90 5.18 -1.80 -15.50
CA THR A 90 3.83 -2.23 -15.13
C THR A 90 2.91 -1.03 -14.92
N HIS A 91 1.60 -1.21 -15.08
CA HIS A 91 0.60 -0.23 -14.63
C HIS A 91 -0.41 -0.86 -13.67
N SER A 92 -0.84 -0.10 -12.66
CA SER A 92 -1.90 -0.50 -11.73
C SER A 92 -1.65 -1.88 -11.09
N THR A 93 -2.61 -2.80 -11.16
CA THR A 93 -2.50 -4.19 -10.68
C THR A 93 -1.36 -5.01 -11.29
N GLY A 94 -0.80 -4.60 -12.44
CA GLY A 94 0.38 -5.25 -13.01
C GLY A 94 1.60 -5.22 -12.07
N GLY A 95 1.73 -4.16 -11.25
CA GLY A 95 2.81 -4.05 -10.26
C GLY A 95 2.77 -5.19 -9.23
N PRO A 96 1.67 -5.35 -8.46
CA PRO A 96 1.46 -6.48 -7.57
C PRO A 96 1.66 -7.86 -8.22
N VAL A 97 1.17 -8.08 -9.45
CA VAL A 97 1.34 -9.35 -10.17
C VAL A 97 2.82 -9.69 -10.36
N VAL A 98 3.60 -8.73 -10.88
CA VAL A 98 5.02 -8.95 -11.14
C VAL A 98 5.83 -9.02 -9.85
N ARG A 99 5.40 -8.34 -8.77
CA ARG A 99 5.99 -8.50 -7.43
C ARG A 99 5.76 -9.89 -6.86
N ASP A 100 4.53 -10.42 -6.93
CA ASP A 100 4.23 -11.79 -6.49
C ASP A 100 5.03 -12.80 -7.31
N TRP A 101 5.09 -12.64 -8.63
CA TRP A 101 5.91 -13.46 -9.50
C TRP A 101 7.39 -13.45 -9.08
N TRP A 102 7.97 -12.26 -8.93
CA TRP A 102 9.38 -12.13 -8.55
C TRP A 102 9.64 -12.80 -7.19
N HIS A 103 8.75 -12.57 -6.22
CA HIS A 103 8.87 -13.17 -4.91
C HIS A 103 8.79 -14.71 -5.00
N ARG A 104 7.74 -15.25 -5.63
CA ARG A 104 7.42 -16.68 -5.70
C ARG A 104 8.46 -17.50 -6.46
N TYR A 105 9.00 -16.95 -7.54
CA TYR A 105 9.88 -17.70 -8.43
C TYR A 105 11.36 -17.46 -8.17
N TYR A 106 11.77 -16.31 -7.59
CA TYR A 106 13.18 -15.98 -7.44
C TYR A 106 13.61 -15.60 -6.01
N GLN A 107 12.72 -15.07 -5.17
CA GLN A 107 13.10 -14.73 -3.78
C GLN A 107 12.85 -15.89 -2.81
N SER A 108 11.73 -16.61 -2.95
CA SER A 108 11.40 -17.74 -2.08
C SER A 108 12.08 -19.05 -2.48
N ARG A 109 12.93 -19.03 -3.52
CA ARG A 109 13.57 -20.21 -4.09
C ARG A 109 15.09 -20.02 -4.20
N PRO A 110 15.88 -20.62 -3.29
CA PRO A 110 17.34 -20.54 -3.34
C PRO A 110 17.97 -21.10 -4.63
N ASP A 111 17.26 -22.00 -5.32
CA ASP A 111 17.71 -22.72 -6.53
C ASP A 111 17.29 -22.04 -7.84
N ALA A 112 16.55 -20.93 -7.78
CA ALA A 112 15.98 -20.28 -8.96
C ALA A 112 17.00 -19.57 -9.87
N GLY A 113 18.24 -19.44 -9.40
CA GLY A 113 19.27 -18.69 -10.09
C GLY A 113 18.97 -17.18 -10.15
N VAL A 114 19.59 -16.51 -11.11
CA VAL A 114 19.48 -15.06 -11.25
C VAL A 114 18.15 -14.69 -11.91
N CYS A 115 17.40 -13.79 -11.28
CA CYS A 115 16.16 -13.26 -11.84
C CYS A 115 16.43 -12.62 -13.23
N PRO A 116 15.69 -13.02 -14.29
CA PRO A 116 15.89 -12.48 -15.64
C PRO A 116 15.40 -11.03 -15.76
N MET A 117 14.57 -10.55 -14.83
CA MET A 117 14.17 -9.14 -14.74
C MET A 117 15.29 -8.32 -14.09
N SER A 118 15.65 -7.19 -14.68
CA SER A 118 16.63 -6.24 -14.13
C SER A 118 15.99 -5.03 -13.47
N HIS A 119 14.85 -4.58 -13.99
CA HIS A 119 14.14 -3.38 -13.56
C HIS A 119 12.66 -3.70 -13.46
N LEU A 120 12.02 -3.22 -12.40
CA LEU A 120 10.57 -3.24 -12.22
C LEU A 120 10.09 -1.79 -12.04
N ILE A 121 9.64 -1.17 -13.12
CA ILE A 121 9.16 0.21 -13.13
C ILE A 121 7.63 0.18 -13.04
N MET A 122 7.09 0.53 -11.89
CA MET A 122 5.66 0.48 -11.63
C MET A 122 5.03 1.86 -11.76
N LEU A 123 4.06 1.99 -12.67
CA LEU A 123 3.25 3.19 -12.89
C LEU A 123 1.93 3.06 -12.13
N ALA A 124 1.70 3.93 -11.14
CA ALA A 124 0.53 3.94 -10.27
C ALA A 124 0.11 2.55 -9.74
N PRO A 125 1.03 1.74 -9.17
CA PRO A 125 0.71 0.38 -8.74
C PRO A 125 -0.22 0.35 -7.54
N ALA A 126 -1.18 -0.57 -7.52
CA ALA A 126 -2.05 -0.79 -6.36
C ALA A 126 -1.37 -1.72 -5.30
N ASN A 127 -0.16 -1.38 -4.85
CA ASN A 127 0.69 -2.28 -4.06
C ASN A 127 0.06 -2.73 -2.73
N PHE A 128 -0.65 -1.84 -2.04
CA PHE A 128 -1.39 -2.13 -0.79
C PHE A 128 -2.91 -2.15 -1.01
N GLY A 129 -3.38 -2.26 -2.25
CA GLY A 129 -4.78 -2.19 -2.63
C GLY A 129 -5.27 -0.79 -3.01
N SER A 130 -6.58 -0.64 -3.11
CA SER A 130 -7.27 0.61 -3.46
C SER A 130 -8.54 0.77 -2.62
N ALA A 131 -8.80 2.00 -2.16
CA ALA A 131 -10.05 2.38 -1.48
C ALA A 131 -11.31 2.12 -2.33
N LEU A 132 -11.17 2.10 -3.66
CA LEU A 132 -12.31 1.88 -4.56
C LEU A 132 -12.78 0.42 -4.59
N ALA A 133 -11.96 -0.54 -4.14
CA ALA A 133 -12.30 -1.96 -4.19
C ALA A 133 -13.49 -2.33 -3.26
N GLN A 134 -13.73 -1.57 -2.19
CA GLN A 134 -14.87 -1.81 -1.28
C GLN A 134 -16.23 -1.38 -1.84
N LEU A 135 -16.26 -0.62 -2.94
CA LEU A 135 -17.48 -0.14 -3.54
C LEU A 135 -18.29 -1.34 -4.05
N GLY A 136 -19.41 -1.62 -3.39
CA GLY A 136 -20.21 -2.83 -3.66
C GLY A 136 -20.80 -2.89 -5.07
N LYS A 137 -21.22 -4.09 -5.47
CA LYS A 137 -21.83 -4.42 -6.78
C LYS A 137 -22.98 -3.47 -7.18
N SER A 138 -23.71 -2.84 -6.24
CA SER A 138 -24.77 -1.86 -6.54
C SER A 138 -24.29 -0.56 -7.21
N ARG A 139 -22.97 -0.32 -7.25
CA ARG A 139 -22.32 0.76 -7.99
C ARG A 139 -21.58 0.25 -9.23
N LEU A 140 -22.08 -0.80 -9.87
CA LEU A 140 -21.55 -1.49 -11.07
C LEU A 140 -21.06 -0.56 -12.19
N GLY A 141 -21.79 0.52 -12.51
CA GLY A 141 -21.37 1.49 -13.53
C GLY A 141 -20.06 2.24 -13.17
N ARG A 142 -19.70 2.28 -11.89
CA ARG A 142 -18.59 3.06 -11.32
C ARG A 142 -17.31 2.24 -11.21
N ILE A 143 -17.43 0.92 -10.97
CA ILE A 143 -16.35 -0.06 -11.13
C ILE A 143 -15.95 -0.18 -12.60
N LYS A 144 -16.94 -0.11 -13.51
CA LYS A 144 -16.68 -0.10 -14.96
C LYS A 144 -15.79 1.07 -15.39
N ALA A 145 -15.99 2.29 -14.87
CA ALA A 145 -15.13 3.43 -15.19
C ALA A 145 -13.66 3.22 -14.74
N TRP A 146 -13.45 2.55 -13.60
CA TRP A 146 -12.12 2.19 -13.09
C TRP A 146 -11.42 1.12 -13.95
N PHE A 147 -12.18 0.27 -14.64
CA PHE A 147 -11.71 -0.86 -15.42
C PHE A 147 -12.02 -0.76 -16.92
N GLU A 148 -12.05 0.45 -17.48
CA GLU A 148 -12.30 0.68 -18.92
C GLU A 148 -13.56 -0.04 -19.47
N GLY A 149 -14.60 -0.18 -18.64
CA GLY A 149 -15.89 -0.79 -18.98
C GLY A 149 -16.05 -2.26 -18.60
N VAL A 150 -15.04 -2.88 -17.98
CA VAL A 150 -15.03 -4.33 -17.70
C VAL A 150 -15.37 -4.63 -16.25
N GLU A 151 -16.13 -5.70 -16.03
CA GLU A 151 -16.38 -6.23 -14.69
C GLU A 151 -15.16 -7.05 -14.24
N PRO A 152 -14.46 -6.63 -13.19
CA PRO A 152 -13.31 -7.34 -12.65
C PRO A 152 -13.77 -8.64 -11.98
N GLY A 153 -12.98 -9.72 -12.13
CA GLY A 153 -13.18 -10.93 -11.36
C GLY A 153 -13.09 -10.70 -9.84
N GLU A 154 -13.98 -11.32 -9.07
CA GLU A 154 -14.07 -11.21 -7.60
C GLU A 154 -12.73 -11.45 -6.90
N GLY A 155 -11.94 -12.46 -7.30
CA GLY A 155 -10.65 -12.77 -6.67
C GLY A 155 -9.61 -11.64 -6.74
N ILE A 156 -9.61 -10.82 -7.79
CA ILE A 156 -8.71 -9.66 -7.90
C ILE A 156 -9.24 -8.46 -7.09
N LEU A 157 -10.56 -8.28 -7.04
CA LEU A 157 -11.16 -7.26 -6.18
C LEU A 157 -10.92 -7.53 -4.70
N ASP A 158 -11.05 -8.79 -4.28
CA ASP A 158 -10.76 -9.23 -2.91
C ASP A 158 -9.29 -8.93 -2.54
N TRP A 159 -8.36 -9.15 -3.48
CA TRP A 159 -6.95 -8.79 -3.28
C TRP A 159 -6.75 -7.28 -3.16
N LEU A 160 -7.42 -6.50 -4.00
CA LEU A 160 -7.32 -5.04 -4.04
C LEU A 160 -7.99 -4.33 -2.87
N GLU A 161 -8.87 -5.02 -2.16
CA GLU A 161 -9.44 -4.48 -0.94
C GLU A 161 -8.34 -4.17 0.08
N LEU A 162 -8.35 -2.93 0.60
CA LEU A 162 -7.36 -2.52 1.59
C LEU A 162 -7.37 -3.49 2.79
N GLY A 163 -6.18 -3.93 3.18
CA GLY A 163 -6.02 -4.91 4.25
C GLY A 163 -6.40 -6.35 3.90
N SER A 164 -6.51 -6.71 2.61
CA SER A 164 -6.67 -8.11 2.22
C SER A 164 -5.50 -8.97 2.73
N PRO A 165 -5.74 -10.24 3.15
CA PRO A 165 -4.67 -11.10 3.68
C PRO A 165 -3.54 -11.33 2.68
N ASP A 166 -3.86 -11.50 1.41
CA ASP A 166 -2.88 -11.77 0.35
C ASP A 166 -2.01 -10.54 0.09
N ALA A 167 -2.60 -9.32 0.04
CA ALA A 167 -1.82 -8.09 -0.07
C ALA A 167 -0.99 -7.85 1.20
N TRP A 168 -1.54 -8.12 2.38
CA TRP A 168 -0.80 -8.05 3.65
C TRP A 168 0.42 -8.97 3.61
N GLU A 169 0.25 -10.23 3.20
CA GLU A 169 1.33 -11.20 3.16
C GLU A 169 2.44 -10.79 2.19
N LEU A 170 2.08 -10.41 0.95
CA LEU A 170 3.06 -9.95 -0.05
C LEU A 170 3.85 -8.74 0.45
N ASN A 171 3.18 -7.77 1.06
CA ASN A 171 3.84 -6.56 1.56
C ASN A 171 4.61 -6.79 2.86
N SER A 172 4.12 -7.65 3.76
CA SER A 172 4.84 -8.03 4.97
C SER A 172 6.14 -8.76 4.64
N LYS A 173 6.12 -9.66 3.65
CA LYS A 173 7.33 -10.30 3.13
C LYS A 173 8.27 -9.27 2.53
N TRP A 174 7.77 -8.40 1.65
CA TRP A 174 8.55 -7.31 1.04
C TRP A 174 9.28 -6.43 2.08
N ILE A 175 8.58 -5.96 3.11
CA ILE A 175 9.14 -5.10 4.15
C ILE A 175 10.25 -5.80 4.94
N GLN A 176 10.16 -7.12 5.06
CA GLN A 176 11.11 -7.95 5.80
C GLN A 176 12.19 -8.58 4.92
N LEU A 177 12.18 -8.33 3.60
CA LEU A 177 13.24 -8.80 2.72
C LEU A 177 14.56 -8.13 3.12
N PRO A 178 15.66 -8.90 3.23
CA PRO A 178 16.97 -8.32 3.43
C PRO A 178 17.34 -7.45 2.22
N ALA A 179 18.19 -6.45 2.42
CA ALA A 179 18.65 -5.58 1.35
C ALA A 179 19.33 -6.40 0.23
N THR A 180 18.76 -6.40 -0.98
CA THR A 180 19.26 -7.20 -2.11
C THR A 180 20.11 -6.40 -3.11
N TYR A 181 20.34 -5.12 -2.87
CA TYR A 181 21.12 -4.27 -3.78
C TYR A 181 22.61 -4.59 -3.65
N GLY A 182 23.27 -4.81 -4.78
CA GLY A 182 24.73 -4.99 -4.85
C GLY A 182 25.18 -6.43 -5.13
N ASN A 183 24.23 -7.37 -5.21
CA ASN A 183 24.52 -8.74 -5.65
C ASN A 183 24.46 -8.84 -7.18
N ASP A 184 25.21 -9.78 -7.74
CA ASP A 184 25.11 -10.13 -9.16
C ASP A 184 23.66 -10.51 -9.48
N GLY A 185 23.07 -9.73 -10.39
CA GLY A 185 21.70 -9.92 -10.82
C GLY A 185 20.62 -9.26 -9.97
N THR A 186 20.98 -8.22 -9.22
CA THR A 186 20.06 -7.27 -8.57
C THR A 186 18.89 -6.87 -9.47
N VAL A 187 17.69 -6.82 -8.89
CA VAL A 187 16.49 -6.21 -9.49
C VAL A 187 16.30 -4.82 -8.88
N TYR A 188 16.14 -3.79 -9.71
CA TYR A 188 15.85 -2.43 -9.26
C TYR A 188 14.35 -2.12 -9.37
N PRO A 189 13.61 -1.98 -8.25
CA PRO A 189 12.20 -1.59 -8.27
C PRO A 189 12.05 -0.07 -8.28
N PHE A 190 11.02 0.45 -8.95
CA PHE A 190 10.71 1.88 -9.00
C PHE A 190 9.20 2.06 -8.92
N VAL A 191 8.73 3.05 -8.16
CA VAL A 191 7.31 3.41 -8.11
C VAL A 191 7.16 4.84 -8.60
N LEU A 192 6.40 5.03 -9.66
CA LEU A 192 6.04 6.33 -10.22
C LEU A 192 4.53 6.48 -10.09
N THR A 193 4.04 7.46 -9.34
CA THR A 193 2.58 7.66 -9.14
C THR A 193 2.22 9.12 -9.23
N GLY A 194 0.99 9.41 -9.64
CA GLY A 194 0.41 10.74 -9.51
C GLY A 194 -0.10 11.02 -8.10
N GLN A 195 -0.47 12.28 -7.87
CA GLN A 195 -1.32 12.70 -6.75
C GLN A 195 -2.37 13.74 -7.19
N SER A 196 -2.50 13.94 -8.51
CA SER A 196 -3.46 14.87 -9.07
C SER A 196 -4.70 14.09 -9.51
N ILE A 197 -5.84 14.76 -9.46
CA ILE A 197 -7.13 14.15 -9.77
C ILE A 197 -7.70 14.88 -10.98
N ASP A 198 -8.09 14.13 -12.00
CA ASP A 198 -8.87 14.67 -13.10
C ASP A 198 -10.32 14.89 -12.63
N ARG A 199 -10.58 16.05 -12.04
CA ARG A 199 -11.88 16.40 -11.47
C ARG A 199 -13.01 16.37 -12.51
N LYS A 200 -12.72 16.68 -13.78
CA LYS A 200 -13.73 16.59 -14.86
C LYS A 200 -14.14 15.14 -15.14
N LEU A 201 -13.18 14.22 -15.04
CA LEU A 201 -13.43 12.79 -15.20
C LEU A 201 -14.06 12.16 -13.95
N TYR A 202 -13.73 12.65 -12.75
CA TYR A 202 -14.01 11.96 -11.48
C TYR A 202 -15.05 12.60 -10.55
N ASP A 203 -15.30 13.91 -10.63
CA ASP A 203 -16.17 14.63 -9.67
C ASP A 203 -17.64 14.20 -9.75
N HIS A 204 -18.06 13.59 -10.87
CA HIS A 204 -19.44 13.13 -11.06
C HIS A 204 -19.68 11.68 -10.58
N ILE A 205 -18.64 10.97 -10.10
CA ILE A 205 -18.69 9.50 -9.94
C ILE A 205 -18.65 9.07 -8.46
N ASN A 206 -17.80 9.66 -7.60
CA ASN A 206 -17.69 9.27 -6.18
C ASN A 206 -16.90 10.27 -5.30
N THR A 207 -17.14 10.28 -3.99
CA THR A 207 -16.28 10.99 -3.02
C THR A 207 -14.88 10.39 -2.94
N TYR A 208 -14.72 9.09 -3.24
CA TYR A 208 -13.42 8.41 -3.24
C TYR A 208 -12.58 8.65 -4.50
N THR A 209 -13.18 9.05 -5.63
CA THR A 209 -12.44 9.40 -6.86
C THR A 209 -11.88 10.83 -6.80
N GLY A 210 -12.16 11.54 -5.71
CA GLY A 210 -11.63 12.87 -5.36
C GLY A 210 -10.79 12.87 -4.07
N GLU A 211 -10.34 11.71 -3.59
CA GLU A 211 -9.60 11.59 -2.34
C GLU A 211 -8.19 12.21 -2.47
N LEU A 212 -7.90 13.21 -1.64
CA LEU A 212 -6.61 13.92 -1.64
C LEU A 212 -5.45 12.98 -1.29
N GLY A 213 -4.27 13.24 -1.88
CA GLY A 213 -3.11 12.35 -1.75
C GLY A 213 -3.24 11.03 -2.53
N SER A 214 -4.18 10.96 -3.49
CA SER A 214 -4.33 9.85 -4.44
C SER A 214 -4.24 10.35 -5.88
N ASP A 215 -4.07 9.42 -6.81
CA ASP A 215 -4.17 9.71 -8.26
C ASP A 215 -5.61 9.59 -8.80
N GLY A 216 -6.60 9.58 -7.90
CA GLY A 216 -8.03 9.34 -8.18
C GLY A 216 -8.46 7.87 -8.04
N VAL A 217 -7.51 6.93 -7.93
CA VAL A 217 -7.79 5.48 -7.80
C VAL A 217 -6.97 4.84 -6.70
N VAL A 218 -5.66 5.11 -6.67
CA VAL A 218 -4.71 4.56 -5.71
C VAL A 218 -4.12 5.71 -4.91
N ARG A 219 -4.16 5.59 -3.58
CA ARG A 219 -3.46 6.51 -2.67
C ARG A 219 -1.96 6.45 -2.94
N ALA A 220 -1.27 7.58 -2.93
CA ALA A 220 0.19 7.60 -3.05
C ALA A 220 0.85 6.69 -1.99
N ALA A 221 0.29 6.68 -0.77
CA ALA A 221 0.69 5.77 0.31
C ALA A 221 0.49 4.28 0.00
N ALA A 222 -0.57 3.93 -0.75
CA ALA A 222 -0.85 2.56 -1.15
C ALA A 222 -0.03 2.10 -2.37
N ALA A 223 0.48 3.04 -3.17
CA ALA A 223 1.39 2.75 -4.27
C ALA A 223 2.85 2.58 -3.81
N ASN A 224 3.29 3.39 -2.86
CA ASN A 224 4.68 3.42 -2.41
C ASN A 224 5.09 2.13 -1.68
N LEU A 225 6.25 1.56 -2.06
CA LEU A 225 6.82 0.38 -1.38
C LEU A 225 7.79 0.71 -0.25
N ASN A 226 8.13 1.99 -0.06
CA ASN A 226 8.74 2.44 1.19
C ASN A 226 7.67 2.32 2.28
N ALA A 227 7.80 1.31 3.13
CA ALA A 227 6.77 0.92 4.08
C ALA A 227 7.39 0.31 5.35
N HIS A 228 6.61 0.28 6.41
CA HIS A 228 7.05 -0.22 7.71
C HIS A 228 6.15 -1.34 8.21
N TYR A 229 6.72 -2.23 9.01
CA TYR A 229 6.00 -3.27 9.74
C TYR A 229 6.30 -3.11 11.22
N VAL A 230 5.25 -3.14 12.03
CA VAL A 230 5.29 -3.08 13.49
C VAL A 230 4.44 -4.22 14.03
N ARG A 231 5.00 -4.99 14.95
CA ARG A 231 4.25 -5.97 15.74
C ARG A 231 4.13 -5.49 17.17
N LEU A 232 2.91 -5.52 17.68
CA LEU A 232 2.56 -5.21 19.06
C LEU A 232 2.01 -6.48 19.72
N ASP A 233 2.69 -6.99 20.73
CA ASP A 233 2.17 -8.10 21.54
C ASP A 233 1.61 -7.56 22.86
N GLN A 234 0.40 -7.97 23.22
CA GLN A 234 -0.23 -7.62 24.49
C GLN A 234 0.48 -8.30 25.67
N ASP A 235 0.63 -7.57 26.76
CA ASP A 235 1.28 -8.04 27.97
C ASP A 235 0.61 -9.27 28.56
N MET A 236 1.46 -10.09 29.20
CA MET A 236 0.98 -11.20 30.02
C MET A 236 0.55 -10.67 31.38
N VAL A 237 -0.46 -11.31 31.93
CA VAL A 237 -0.97 -10.99 33.26
C VAL A 237 -0.32 -11.94 34.25
N GLY A 238 0.24 -11.39 35.32
CA GLY A 238 0.91 -12.18 36.34
C GLY A 238 -0.06 -13.09 37.09
N ALA A 239 0.44 -14.23 37.58
CA ALA A 239 -0.33 -15.12 38.43
C ALA A 239 -0.89 -14.36 39.65
N GLY A 240 -2.22 -14.39 39.83
CA GLY A 240 -2.91 -13.71 40.93
C GLY A 240 -3.23 -12.22 40.70
N GLN A 241 -2.84 -11.64 39.56
CA GLN A 241 -3.21 -10.27 39.22
C GLN A 241 -4.71 -10.22 38.87
N LYS A 242 -5.48 -9.51 39.70
CA LYS A 242 -6.88 -9.21 39.41
C LYS A 242 -6.92 -8.05 38.42
N LEU A 243 -7.51 -8.31 37.25
CA LEU A 243 -7.89 -7.27 36.31
C LEU A 243 -9.40 -7.18 36.30
N ASP A 244 -9.90 -5.97 36.41
CA ASP A 244 -11.30 -5.67 36.14
C ASP A 244 -11.54 -5.57 34.62
N SER A 245 -12.80 -5.46 34.22
CA SER A 245 -13.19 -5.33 32.82
C SER A 245 -12.66 -4.05 32.16
N ASP A 246 -12.31 -3.04 32.96
CA ASP A 246 -11.95 -1.68 32.51
C ASP A 246 -10.43 -1.48 32.44
N SER A 247 -9.65 -2.48 32.84
CA SER A 247 -8.21 -2.46 32.77
C SER A 247 -7.70 -2.61 31.34
N PHE A 248 -6.76 -1.74 30.95
CA PHE A 248 -6.01 -1.89 29.71
C PHE A 248 -4.69 -2.60 29.98
N LEU A 249 -4.42 -3.63 29.18
CA LEU A 249 -3.10 -4.22 29.09
C LEU A 249 -2.25 -3.44 28.10
N ARG A 250 -0.99 -3.24 28.43
CA ARG A 250 -0.04 -2.61 27.52
C ARG A 250 0.16 -3.47 26.28
N LEU A 251 0.21 -2.82 25.12
CA LEU A 251 0.68 -3.39 23.87
C LEU A 251 2.16 -3.02 23.71
N ARG A 252 3.05 -4.00 23.79
CA ARG A 252 4.50 -3.79 23.66
C ARG A 252 4.95 -4.00 22.22
N LEU A 253 5.79 -3.09 21.74
CA LEU A 253 6.53 -3.28 20.50
C LEU A 253 7.46 -4.49 20.63
N SER A 254 7.20 -5.53 19.84
CA SER A 254 7.99 -6.78 19.85
C SER A 254 8.81 -6.98 18.58
N LYS A 255 8.33 -6.45 17.45
CA LYS A 255 9.06 -6.49 16.18
C LYS A 255 8.86 -5.19 15.41
N ARG A 256 9.92 -4.75 14.74
CA ARG A 256 9.84 -3.69 13.74
C ARG A 256 10.70 -4.04 12.52
N ALA A 257 10.25 -3.64 11.35
CA ALA A 257 11.01 -3.72 10.11
C ALA A 257 10.66 -2.53 9.22
N SER A 258 11.59 -2.17 8.34
CA SER A 258 11.40 -1.14 7.33
C SER A 258 11.82 -1.74 6.00
N ALA A 259 11.01 -1.54 4.97
CA ALA A 259 11.37 -1.95 3.63
C ALA A 259 12.69 -1.30 3.22
N GLN A 260 13.44 -2.00 2.38
CA GLN A 260 14.57 -1.40 1.70
C GLN A 260 14.09 -0.15 0.95
N ARG A 261 14.85 0.95 1.05
CA ARG A 261 14.50 2.20 0.38
C ARG A 261 14.42 1.97 -1.13
N ILE A 262 13.33 2.42 -1.75
CA ILE A 262 13.15 2.39 -3.19
C ILE A 262 12.98 3.78 -3.77
N ALA A 263 13.31 3.91 -5.06
CA ALA A 263 13.05 5.10 -5.85
C ALA A 263 11.52 5.27 -6.03
N PHE A 264 10.94 6.25 -5.33
CA PHE A 264 9.54 6.60 -5.38
C PHE A 264 9.37 8.03 -5.90
N ALA A 265 8.63 8.23 -6.99
CA ALA A 265 8.38 9.55 -7.58
C ALA A 265 6.88 9.88 -7.64
N LEU A 266 6.55 11.07 -7.15
CA LEU A 266 5.30 11.77 -7.42
C LEU A 266 5.44 12.49 -8.76
N ILE A 267 4.66 12.08 -9.75
CA ILE A 267 4.69 12.65 -11.09
C ILE A 267 3.69 13.80 -11.15
N LYS A 268 4.23 15.02 -11.28
CA LYS A 268 3.47 16.27 -11.32
C LYS A 268 2.31 16.21 -12.32
N GLY A 269 1.13 16.62 -11.87
CA GLY A 269 -0.07 16.81 -12.68
C GLY A 269 -0.63 15.52 -13.26
N ARG A 270 -0.29 14.35 -12.71
CA ARG A 270 -0.75 13.05 -13.24
C ARG A 270 -1.82 12.42 -12.34
N SER A 271 -2.77 11.76 -12.98
CA SER A 271 -3.81 10.90 -12.40
C SER A 271 -3.58 9.44 -12.77
N HIS A 272 -4.41 8.53 -12.26
CA HIS A 272 -4.29 7.09 -12.55
C HIS A 272 -4.46 6.77 -14.04
N SER A 273 -5.45 7.41 -14.66
CA SER A 273 -5.93 7.17 -16.02
C SER A 273 -6.52 8.46 -16.62
N GLY A 274 -6.84 8.42 -17.93
CA GLY A 274 -7.32 9.57 -18.70
C GLY A 274 -6.33 10.00 -19.78
N GLU A 275 -6.83 10.59 -20.86
CA GLU A 275 -6.01 10.97 -22.03
C GLU A 275 -5.20 12.25 -21.82
N GLU A 276 -5.59 13.09 -20.86
CA GLU A 276 -4.91 14.36 -20.55
C GLU A 276 -3.97 14.22 -19.34
N MET A 277 -4.46 13.63 -18.25
CA MET A 277 -3.73 13.53 -16.98
C MET A 277 -3.22 12.13 -16.64
N GLY A 278 -3.75 11.07 -17.27
CA GLY A 278 -3.43 9.70 -16.89
C GLY A 278 -1.95 9.35 -17.05
N ILE A 279 -1.33 8.82 -16.00
CA ILE A 279 0.13 8.61 -15.92
C ILE A 279 0.71 7.86 -17.13
N LEU A 280 -0.06 6.94 -17.71
CA LEU A 280 0.28 6.17 -18.91
C LEU A 280 -0.40 6.73 -20.16
N ARG A 281 -1.74 6.82 -20.17
CA ARG A 281 -2.53 7.15 -21.38
C ARG A 281 -2.38 8.60 -21.86
N SER A 282 -1.81 9.51 -21.06
CA SER A 282 -1.49 10.87 -21.52
C SER A 282 -0.19 10.98 -22.33
N ILE A 283 0.59 9.90 -22.40
CA ILE A 283 1.85 9.90 -23.15
C ILE A 283 1.54 9.98 -24.66
N ARG A 284 2.32 10.79 -25.36
CA ARG A 284 2.30 10.95 -26.82
C ARG A 284 3.70 10.75 -27.39
N ASP A 285 3.78 10.10 -28.54
CA ASP A 285 4.97 9.96 -29.37
C ASP A 285 5.20 11.24 -30.20
N ASN A 286 5.41 12.33 -29.47
CA ASN A 286 5.84 13.60 -30.03
C ASN A 286 7.15 14.02 -29.35
N ASP A 287 7.73 15.14 -29.77
CA ASP A 287 8.98 15.63 -29.18
C ASP A 287 8.79 16.46 -27.91
N ARG A 288 7.55 16.55 -27.40
CA ARG A 288 7.29 17.29 -26.18
C ARG A 288 7.78 16.49 -24.97
N PRO A 289 8.42 17.14 -23.99
CA PRO A 289 8.74 16.50 -22.72
C PRO A 289 7.47 16.01 -22.02
N HIS A 290 7.52 14.81 -21.45
CA HIS A 290 6.45 14.26 -20.63
C HIS A 290 7.03 13.83 -19.27
N PRO A 291 6.45 14.23 -18.13
CA PRO A 291 7.04 13.98 -16.82
C PRO A 291 7.16 12.48 -16.50
N THR A 292 6.16 11.67 -16.88
CA THR A 292 6.26 10.20 -16.74
C THR A 292 7.40 9.62 -17.58
N VAL A 293 7.55 10.03 -18.84
CA VAL A 293 8.60 9.51 -19.73
C VAL A 293 9.97 9.86 -19.17
N ARG A 294 10.17 11.10 -18.73
CA ARG A 294 11.42 11.54 -18.09
C ARG A 294 11.78 10.68 -16.89
N ALA A 295 10.80 10.36 -16.04
CA ALA A 295 11.00 9.51 -14.88
C ALA A 295 11.32 8.05 -15.27
N ILE A 296 10.64 7.51 -16.28
CA ILE A 296 10.93 6.16 -16.83
C ILE A 296 12.37 6.11 -17.35
N LEU A 297 12.78 7.05 -18.21
CA LEU A 297 14.15 7.10 -18.76
C LEU A 297 15.20 7.17 -17.64
N ALA A 298 14.96 7.99 -16.61
CA ALA A 298 15.82 8.06 -15.43
C ALA A 298 15.96 6.72 -14.69
N CYS A 299 14.90 5.90 -14.65
CA CYS A 299 14.95 4.56 -14.07
C CYS A 299 15.70 3.57 -14.96
N LEU A 300 15.52 3.67 -16.30
CA LEU A 300 16.16 2.78 -17.27
C LEU A 300 17.68 2.92 -17.30
N LEU A 301 18.20 4.11 -17.01
CA LEU A 301 19.64 4.39 -16.96
C LEU A 301 20.35 3.76 -15.76
N ILE A 302 19.61 3.29 -14.75
CA ILE A 302 20.22 2.70 -13.57
C ILE A 302 20.91 1.37 -13.92
N SER A 303 22.15 1.25 -13.45
CA SER A 303 23.00 0.08 -13.72
C SER A 303 23.72 -0.46 -12.49
N ASN A 304 23.77 0.33 -11.41
CA ASN A 304 24.42 -0.02 -10.15
C ASN A 304 23.70 0.60 -8.93
N VAL A 305 24.18 0.25 -7.74
CA VAL A 305 23.57 0.64 -6.46
C VAL A 305 23.73 2.13 -6.17
N ASP A 306 24.88 2.72 -6.47
CA ASP A 306 25.17 4.13 -6.19
C ASP A 306 24.27 5.06 -7.03
N GLU A 307 24.12 4.73 -8.32
CA GLU A 307 23.17 5.39 -9.23
C GLU A 307 21.73 5.28 -8.71
N TYR A 308 21.34 4.10 -8.21
CA TYR A 308 20.00 3.88 -7.67
C TYR A 308 19.76 4.69 -6.40
N GLN A 309 20.74 4.78 -5.50
CA GLN A 309 20.65 5.62 -4.30
C GLN A 309 20.57 7.11 -4.65
N ALA A 310 21.39 7.57 -5.60
CA ALA A 310 21.34 8.94 -6.10
C ALA A 310 19.98 9.26 -6.75
N LEU A 311 19.38 8.30 -7.47
CA LEU A 311 18.02 8.44 -7.99
C LEU A 311 16.99 8.57 -6.87
N CYS A 312 17.10 7.77 -5.79
CA CYS A 312 16.22 7.87 -4.63
C CYS A 312 16.29 9.28 -4.02
N ASP A 313 17.49 9.83 -3.83
CA ASP A 313 17.67 11.17 -3.28
C ASP A 313 17.08 12.25 -4.19
N ARG A 314 17.30 12.12 -5.51
CA ARG A 314 16.70 13.02 -6.49
C ARG A 314 15.18 12.98 -6.45
N PHE A 315 14.59 11.79 -6.45
CA PHE A 315 13.14 11.64 -6.37
C PHE A 315 12.56 12.17 -5.05
N ASP A 316 13.25 12.01 -3.93
CA ASP A 316 12.81 12.62 -2.67
C ASP A 316 12.81 14.15 -2.72
N ALA A 317 13.78 14.76 -3.40
CA ALA A 317 13.81 16.20 -3.65
C ALA A 317 12.68 16.63 -4.59
N ASP A 318 12.48 15.91 -5.70
CA ASP A 318 11.40 16.18 -6.64
C ASP A 318 10.02 16.04 -5.97
N ASN A 319 9.83 15.05 -5.11
CA ASN A 319 8.58 14.85 -4.36
C ASN A 319 8.27 16.00 -3.41
N ARG A 320 9.29 16.58 -2.75
CA ARG A 320 9.11 17.79 -1.94
C ARG A 320 8.69 18.95 -2.82
N LYS A 321 9.32 19.11 -4.00
CA LYS A 321 8.94 20.15 -4.95
C LYS A 321 7.50 19.98 -5.46
N VAL A 322 7.11 18.77 -5.87
CA VAL A 322 5.74 18.50 -6.36
C VAL A 322 4.70 18.80 -5.29
N ARG A 323 4.91 18.36 -4.05
CA ARG A 323 3.99 18.67 -2.94
C ARG A 323 3.85 20.16 -2.68
N ASN A 324 4.92 20.93 -2.80
CA ASN A 324 4.87 22.39 -2.65
C ASN A 324 4.19 23.05 -3.84
N ASP A 325 4.56 22.67 -5.07
CA ASP A 325 4.02 23.24 -6.31
C ASP A 325 2.51 22.97 -6.47
N GLU A 326 2.02 21.83 -5.96
CA GLU A 326 0.61 21.40 -6.07
C GLU A 326 -0.18 21.59 -4.76
N ARG A 327 0.39 22.27 -3.76
CA ARG A 327 -0.15 22.31 -2.40
C ARG A 327 -1.57 22.86 -2.33
N VAL A 328 -1.87 23.86 -3.15
CA VAL A 328 -3.17 24.54 -3.22
C VAL A 328 -3.67 24.50 -4.65
N GLU A 329 -4.86 23.95 -4.81
CA GLU A 329 -5.61 23.92 -6.07
C GLU A 329 -6.90 24.71 -5.89
N THR A 330 -7.14 25.69 -6.77
CA THR A 330 -8.36 26.50 -6.77
C THR A 330 -9.18 26.16 -8.00
N GLU A 331 -10.38 25.63 -7.79
CA GLU A 331 -11.38 25.41 -8.82
C GLU A 331 -12.28 26.64 -8.91
N ILE A 332 -12.17 27.37 -10.02
CA ILE A 332 -12.97 28.57 -10.28
C ILE A 332 -14.39 28.16 -10.63
N ARG A 333 -15.38 28.63 -9.87
CA ARG A 333 -16.79 28.28 -10.07
C ARG A 333 -17.58 29.50 -10.50
N GLN A 334 -18.21 29.43 -11.66
CA GLN A 334 -19.08 30.52 -12.12
C GLN A 334 -20.29 30.62 -11.18
N LEU A 335 -20.51 31.82 -10.61
CA LEU A 335 -21.63 32.17 -9.71
C LEU A 335 -21.60 31.53 -8.31
N LEU A 336 -20.53 30.86 -7.91
CA LEU A 336 -20.34 30.31 -6.56
C LEU A 336 -18.94 30.67 -6.05
N PRO A 337 -18.70 30.68 -4.73
CA PRO A 337 -17.35 30.82 -4.21
C PRO A 337 -16.42 29.75 -4.79
N ASP A 338 -15.20 30.16 -5.10
CA ASP A 338 -14.15 29.27 -5.56
C ASP A 338 -13.91 28.16 -4.56
N ARG A 339 -13.61 26.97 -5.07
CA ARG A 339 -13.38 25.81 -4.23
C ARG A 339 -11.89 25.55 -4.13
N VAL A 340 -11.36 25.67 -2.91
CA VAL A 340 -9.95 25.42 -2.62
C VAL A 340 -9.75 23.99 -2.12
N PHE A 341 -8.77 23.31 -2.69
CA PHE A 341 -8.32 21.99 -2.26
C PHE A 341 -6.87 22.08 -1.77
N ILE A 342 -6.63 21.55 -0.57
CA ILE A 342 -5.31 21.53 0.06
C ILE A 342 -4.74 20.12 -0.04
N HIS A 343 -3.71 19.96 -0.87
CA HIS A 343 -3.03 18.69 -1.10
C HIS A 343 -1.96 18.47 -0.04
N ASP A 344 -2.40 18.23 1.19
CA ASP A 344 -1.52 17.76 2.27
C ASP A 344 -0.85 16.44 1.90
N ALA A 345 0.26 16.12 2.55
CA ALA A 345 0.80 14.78 2.52
C ALA A 345 -0.03 13.87 3.45
N TYR A 346 -0.30 12.66 2.98
CA TYR A 346 -1.07 11.67 3.75
C TYR A 346 -0.27 10.39 3.94
N GLY A 347 -0.52 9.67 5.03
CA GLY A 347 0.02 8.35 5.29
C GLY A 347 -1.10 7.32 5.50
N MET A 348 -0.75 6.04 5.48
CA MET A 348 -1.71 4.95 5.69
C MET A 348 -1.21 4.00 6.79
N VAL A 349 -2.10 3.59 7.68
CA VAL A 349 -1.84 2.53 8.67
C VAL A 349 -2.85 1.41 8.47
N ILE A 350 -2.38 0.19 8.29
CA ILE A 350 -3.23 -1.00 8.22
C ILE A 350 -3.00 -1.78 9.51
N PHE A 351 -4.03 -1.84 10.36
CA PHE A 351 -4.03 -2.63 11.58
C PHE A 351 -4.62 -4.00 11.31
N ARG A 352 -3.90 -5.06 11.64
CA ARG A 352 -4.43 -6.43 11.69
C ARG A 352 -4.48 -6.88 13.14
N ILE A 353 -5.65 -7.32 13.60
CA ILE A 353 -5.88 -7.76 14.97
C ILE A 353 -6.07 -9.28 14.98
N GLN A 354 -5.18 -9.96 15.70
CA GLN A 354 -5.22 -11.41 15.88
C GLN A 354 -4.96 -11.77 17.34
N ASP A 355 -5.28 -13.00 17.71
CA ASP A 355 -4.91 -13.56 18.99
C ASP A 355 -3.57 -14.29 18.94
N ASP A 356 -3.06 -14.67 20.10
CA ASP A 356 -1.80 -15.40 20.25
C ASP A 356 -1.86 -16.86 19.73
N THR A 357 -3.02 -17.31 19.23
CA THR A 357 -3.19 -18.54 18.45
C THR A 357 -3.20 -18.27 16.93
N SER A 358 -2.87 -17.05 16.51
CA SER A 358 -2.93 -16.56 15.13
C SER A 358 -4.34 -16.58 14.53
N ARG A 359 -5.38 -16.57 15.35
CA ARG A 359 -6.77 -16.43 14.88
C ARG A 359 -7.15 -14.96 14.80
N GLU A 360 -7.92 -14.63 13.79
CA GLU A 360 -8.46 -13.29 13.60
C GLU A 360 -9.40 -12.88 14.75
N VAL A 361 -9.22 -11.67 15.28
CA VAL A 361 -10.17 -11.05 16.21
C VAL A 361 -11.09 -10.13 15.40
N ALA A 362 -12.14 -10.73 14.84
CA ALA A 362 -13.04 -10.08 13.89
C ALA A 362 -13.93 -8.96 14.47
N ASN A 363 -14.12 -8.93 15.79
CA ASN A 363 -15.05 -8.02 16.44
C ASN A 363 -14.32 -7.22 17.53
N PHE A 364 -14.08 -5.94 17.27
CA PHE A 364 -13.37 -5.04 18.17
C PHE A 364 -13.74 -3.58 17.88
N ASP A 365 -13.51 -2.72 18.86
CA ASP A 365 -13.36 -1.28 18.61
C ASP A 365 -11.88 -0.91 18.70
N LEU A 366 -11.39 -0.13 17.73
CA LEU A 366 -10.05 0.47 17.76
C LEU A 366 -10.21 1.99 17.82
N LYS A 367 -9.83 2.56 18.95
CA LYS A 367 -9.91 3.99 19.23
C LYS A 367 -8.54 4.63 19.13
N LEU A 368 -8.42 5.64 18.28
CA LEU A 368 -7.23 6.47 18.18
C LEU A 368 -7.34 7.63 19.19
N THR A 369 -6.24 7.96 19.84
CA THR A 369 -6.12 9.06 20.80
C THR A 369 -4.90 9.91 20.49
N ALA A 370 -4.88 11.15 20.95
CA ALA A 370 -3.68 11.98 20.96
C ALA A 370 -3.31 12.39 22.38
N ILE A 371 -2.03 12.73 22.55
CA ILE A 371 -1.43 13.19 23.81
C ILE A 371 -1.39 14.72 23.79
N LYS A 372 -1.80 15.34 24.90
CA LYS A 372 -1.59 16.77 25.17
C LYS A 372 -1.13 16.94 26.62
N GLY A 373 0.15 17.24 26.81
CA GLY A 373 0.81 17.20 28.10
C GLY A 373 0.74 15.80 28.73
N THR A 374 0.09 15.69 29.90
CA THR A 374 -0.10 14.41 30.61
C THR A 374 -1.45 13.74 30.31
N LYS A 375 -2.29 14.36 29.47
CA LYS A 375 -3.64 13.87 29.17
C LYS A 375 -3.68 13.16 27.83
N VAL A 376 -4.55 12.16 27.74
CA VAL A 376 -4.80 11.38 26.52
C VAL A 376 -6.27 11.44 26.19
N SER A 377 -6.61 11.83 24.96
CA SER A 377 -8.00 11.93 24.52
C SER A 377 -8.12 11.81 23.01
N PRO A 378 -9.20 11.20 22.47
CA PRO A 378 -9.52 11.28 21.04
C PRO A 378 -9.77 12.72 20.59
N ASN A 379 -10.25 13.60 21.49
CA ASN A 379 -10.56 15.00 21.17
C ASN A 379 -9.31 15.87 21.00
N PHE A 380 -8.12 15.32 21.25
CA PHE A 380 -6.84 16.01 21.00
C PHE A 380 -6.26 15.70 19.62
N LEU A 381 -6.92 14.82 18.84
CA LEU A 381 -6.52 14.60 17.45
C LEU A 381 -6.75 15.89 16.65
N PRO A 382 -5.80 16.32 15.80
CA PRO A 382 -5.98 17.49 14.94
C PRO A 382 -7.24 17.35 14.08
N ALA A 383 -8.00 18.43 13.92
CA ALA A 383 -9.19 18.43 13.08
C ALA A 383 -8.80 18.09 11.62
N GLY A 384 -9.46 17.08 11.02
CA GLY A 384 -9.12 16.58 9.68
C GLY A 384 -7.95 15.58 9.65
N PHE A 385 -7.42 15.16 10.80
CA PHE A 385 -6.33 14.18 10.88
C PHE A 385 -6.70 12.83 10.26
N ILE A 386 -7.88 12.28 10.55
CA ILE A 386 -8.36 11.05 9.91
C ILE A 386 -9.14 11.43 8.66
N ALA A 387 -8.54 11.15 7.50
CA ALA A 387 -9.13 11.42 6.20
C ALA A 387 -10.11 10.33 5.79
N ASP A 388 -9.79 9.07 6.10
CA ASP A 388 -10.66 7.92 5.83
C ASP A 388 -10.35 6.74 6.76
N ARG A 389 -11.34 5.85 6.92
CA ARG A 389 -11.24 4.60 7.68
C ARG A 389 -12.05 3.51 7.00
N GLN A 390 -11.40 2.40 6.64
CA GLN A 390 -12.00 1.26 5.95
C GLN A 390 -11.69 -0.05 6.67
N CYS A 391 -12.73 -0.82 7.02
CA CYS A 391 -12.59 -2.17 7.56
C CYS A 391 -12.74 -3.18 6.42
N ASN A 392 -11.84 -4.15 6.31
CA ASN A 392 -11.93 -5.16 5.26
C ASN A 392 -13.20 -5.99 5.43
N ARG A 393 -13.97 -6.17 4.35
CA ARG A 393 -15.30 -6.79 4.37
C ARG A 393 -15.26 -8.29 4.61
N ARG A 394 -14.21 -8.96 4.15
CA ARG A 394 -14.04 -10.42 4.28
C ARG A 394 -13.19 -10.78 5.50
N HIS A 395 -12.34 -9.86 5.94
CA HIS A 395 -11.43 -10.00 7.08
C HIS A 395 -11.60 -8.83 8.05
N PRO A 396 -12.74 -8.75 8.76
CA PRO A 396 -13.09 -7.63 9.64
C PRO A 396 -12.13 -7.39 10.80
N GLY A 397 -11.22 -8.33 11.09
CA GLY A 397 -10.05 -8.18 11.94
C GLY A 397 -8.99 -7.21 11.41
N THR A 398 -9.14 -6.70 10.18
CA THR A 398 -8.21 -5.76 9.55
C THR A 398 -8.88 -4.43 9.22
N ILE A 399 -8.29 -3.33 9.70
CA ILE A 399 -8.79 -1.97 9.50
C ILE A 399 -7.68 -1.04 9.01
N THR A 400 -7.99 -0.27 7.98
CA THR A 400 -7.09 0.71 7.38
C THR A 400 -7.51 2.12 7.78
N PHE A 401 -6.55 2.90 8.30
CA PHE A 401 -6.69 4.33 8.52
C PHE A 401 -5.83 5.09 7.51
N TYR A 402 -6.44 6.10 6.88
CA TYR A 402 -5.74 7.07 6.06
C TYR A 402 -5.73 8.40 6.80
N PHE A 403 -4.54 8.94 7.03
CA PHE A 403 -4.36 10.08 7.89
C PHE A 403 -3.57 11.20 7.21
N ASN A 404 -3.89 12.42 7.56
CA ASN A 404 -3.19 13.61 7.11
C ASN A 404 -1.90 13.76 7.93
N HIS A 405 -0.77 13.48 7.28
CA HIS A 405 0.54 13.53 7.92
C HIS A 405 0.93 14.96 8.27
N ASP A 406 0.58 15.95 7.46
CA ASP A 406 0.98 17.32 7.72
C ASP A 406 0.23 17.91 8.91
N LEU A 407 -1.03 17.53 9.10
CA LEU A 407 -1.75 17.87 10.34
C LEU A 407 -1.22 17.11 11.56
N LEU A 408 -0.69 15.89 11.38
CA LEU A 408 -0.06 15.14 12.48
C LEU A 408 1.16 15.88 13.04
N VAL A 409 2.03 16.37 12.16
CA VAL A 409 3.27 17.05 12.55
C VAL A 409 3.09 18.56 12.76
N GLY A 410 1.96 19.11 12.32
CA GLY A 410 1.65 20.54 12.32
C GLY A 410 1.99 21.20 10.98
N SER A 411 1.27 22.26 10.66
CA SER A 411 1.44 23.02 9.42
C SER A 411 1.47 24.51 9.70
N GLU A 412 2.30 25.25 8.97
CA GLU A 412 2.29 26.72 8.95
C GLU A 412 1.04 27.28 8.24
N ASP A 413 0.89 28.59 8.27
CA ASP A 413 -0.08 29.30 7.43
C ASP A 413 0.15 28.92 5.96
N LEU A 414 -0.95 28.58 5.30
CA LEU A 414 -0.95 28.21 3.89
C LEU A 414 -1.71 29.28 3.11
N SER A 415 -0.99 29.91 2.18
CA SER A 415 -1.57 30.85 1.24
C SER A 415 -1.82 30.22 -0.13
N ASP A 416 -2.81 30.73 -0.85
CA ASP A 416 -2.97 30.46 -2.27
C ASP A 416 -1.98 31.25 -3.14
N LYS A 417 -2.19 31.21 -4.47
CA LYS A 417 -1.31 31.89 -5.44
C LYS A 417 -1.41 33.41 -5.39
N ASP A 418 -2.51 33.95 -4.86
CA ASP A 418 -2.77 35.38 -4.74
C ASP A 418 -2.27 35.92 -3.38
N GLY A 419 -1.81 35.03 -2.50
CA GLY A 419 -1.23 35.35 -1.19
C GLY A 419 -2.24 35.29 -0.05
N GLU A 420 -3.50 34.99 -0.34
CA GLU A 420 -4.57 34.90 0.66
C GLU A 420 -4.42 33.63 1.49
N ILE A 421 -4.55 33.75 2.81
CA ILE A 421 -4.43 32.61 3.73
C ILE A 421 -5.68 31.72 3.57
N VAL A 422 -5.47 30.56 2.96
CA VAL A 422 -6.52 29.53 2.77
C VAL A 422 -6.56 28.53 3.92
N ARG A 423 -5.52 28.46 4.75
CA ARG A 423 -5.53 27.74 6.02
C ARG A 423 -4.54 28.34 7.01
N GLU A 424 -5.04 28.73 8.17
CA GLU A 424 -4.23 29.13 9.31
C GLU A 424 -3.37 27.98 9.86
N ARG A 425 -2.26 28.34 10.50
CA ARG A 425 -1.34 27.45 11.20
C ARG A 425 -2.09 26.46 12.09
N ARG A 426 -1.66 25.20 12.05
CA ARG A 426 -2.18 24.11 12.87
C ARG A 426 -1.06 23.52 13.71
N GLU A 427 -1.29 23.41 15.01
CA GLU A 427 -0.41 22.65 15.89
C GLU A 427 -0.57 21.15 15.60
N GLY A 428 0.55 20.44 15.55
CA GLY A 428 0.58 18.98 15.44
C GLY A 428 0.25 18.30 16.78
N ALA A 429 0.17 16.97 16.76
CA ALA A 429 -0.02 16.19 17.97
C ALA A 429 1.32 15.98 18.72
N GLU A 430 1.33 16.04 20.05
CA GLU A 430 2.53 15.74 20.85
C GLU A 430 2.86 14.22 20.85
N GLY A 431 1.85 13.40 20.57
CA GLY A 431 1.93 11.96 20.43
C GLY A 431 0.58 11.34 20.13
N LEU A 432 0.58 10.06 19.77
CA LEU A 432 -0.63 9.29 19.49
C LEU A 432 -0.75 8.11 20.45
N GLY A 433 -1.95 7.58 20.54
CA GLY A 433 -2.22 6.32 21.21
C GLY A 433 -3.31 5.53 20.52
N ILE A 434 -3.37 4.25 20.87
CA ILE A 434 -4.42 3.32 20.46
C ILE A 434 -5.00 2.65 21.69
N GLN A 435 -6.30 2.42 21.68
CA GLN A 435 -7.03 1.62 22.65
C GLN A 435 -7.89 0.60 21.89
N ILE A 436 -7.83 -0.66 22.29
CA ILE A 436 -8.48 -1.79 21.62
C ILE A 436 -9.44 -2.46 22.58
N PHE A 437 -10.68 -2.61 22.13
CA PHE A 437 -11.78 -3.22 22.88
C PHE A 437 -12.23 -4.48 22.13
N PRO A 438 -11.53 -5.61 22.28
CA PRO A 438 -11.83 -6.85 21.58
C PRO A 438 -13.05 -7.58 22.16
N ARG A 439 -13.72 -8.36 21.31
CA ARG A 439 -14.87 -9.19 21.70
C ARG A 439 -14.62 -10.67 21.33
N PRO A 440 -15.09 -11.62 22.16
CA PRO A 440 -15.82 -11.43 23.40
C PRO A 440 -14.93 -10.87 24.53
N SER A 441 -15.49 -9.98 25.35
CA SER A 441 -14.82 -9.34 26.50
C SER A 441 -15.04 -10.10 27.82
N GLU A 442 -15.91 -11.10 27.81
CA GLU A 442 -16.27 -11.92 28.97
C GLU A 442 -16.60 -13.37 28.56
N GLY A 443 -16.78 -14.23 29.57
CA GLY A 443 -17.11 -15.66 29.38
C GLY A 443 -15.92 -16.61 29.54
N TRP A 444 -16.14 -17.87 29.17
CA TRP A 444 -15.14 -18.95 29.30
C TRP A 444 -13.88 -18.73 28.46
N ALA A 445 -14.02 -18.08 27.30
CA ALA A 445 -12.91 -17.64 26.46
C ALA A 445 -13.15 -16.20 26.01
N HIS A 446 -12.22 -15.30 26.30
CA HIS A 446 -12.38 -13.85 26.10
C HIS A 446 -11.03 -13.14 25.92
N TYR A 447 -11.09 -11.83 25.67
CA TYR A 447 -9.93 -10.97 25.52
C TYR A 447 -9.98 -9.81 26.52
N TRP A 448 -8.80 -9.31 26.92
CA TRP A 448 -8.68 -8.05 27.66
C TRP A 448 -8.37 -6.88 26.72
N GLN A 449 -8.72 -5.68 27.18
CA GLN A 449 -8.48 -4.45 26.44
C GLN A 449 -6.97 -4.18 26.31
N GLY A 450 -6.57 -3.57 25.20
CA GLY A 450 -5.16 -3.28 24.90
C GLY A 450 -4.93 -1.79 24.69
N GLU A 451 -3.82 -1.23 25.19
CA GLU A 451 -3.44 0.14 24.89
C GLU A 451 -1.95 0.33 24.58
N LEU A 452 -1.66 1.32 23.74
CA LEU A 452 -0.33 1.85 23.50
C LEU A 452 -0.40 3.36 23.39
N GLN A 453 0.59 4.04 23.96
CA GLN A 453 0.82 5.47 23.79
C GLN A 453 2.26 5.67 23.33
N ALA A 454 2.46 6.56 22.36
CA ALA A 454 3.74 6.84 21.77
C ALA A 454 3.88 8.34 21.48
N LYS A 455 4.99 8.93 21.91
CA LYS A 455 5.33 10.33 21.59
C LYS A 455 5.59 10.47 20.10
N LEU A 456 5.29 11.65 19.53
CA LEU A 456 5.45 11.88 18.09
C LEU A 456 6.86 11.56 17.59
N GLU A 457 7.90 11.91 18.35
CA GLU A 457 9.30 11.60 18.00
C GLU A 457 9.54 10.11 17.72
N SER A 458 8.91 9.23 18.49
CA SER A 458 9.03 7.77 18.29
C SER A 458 8.22 7.24 17.10
N LEU A 459 7.26 8.01 16.62
CA LEU A 459 6.37 7.64 15.51
C LEU A 459 6.87 8.16 14.16
N LYS A 460 7.70 9.22 14.12
CA LYS A 460 8.21 9.82 12.87
C LYS A 460 8.92 8.84 11.94
N ASP A 461 9.55 7.81 12.52
CA ASP A 461 10.23 6.77 11.75
C ASP A 461 9.27 5.76 11.11
N HIS A 462 8.01 5.74 11.54
CA HIS A 462 7.01 4.75 11.12
C HIS A 462 5.74 5.37 10.53
N LEU A 463 5.44 6.64 10.80
CA LEU A 463 4.29 7.35 10.22
C LEU A 463 4.82 8.44 9.28
N LYS A 464 5.17 8.02 8.06
CA LYS A 464 5.80 8.88 7.05
C LYS A 464 4.80 9.33 5.98
N PRO A 465 5.02 10.50 5.35
CA PRO A 465 4.18 10.96 4.27
C PRO A 465 4.29 10.03 3.07
N ASN A 466 3.16 9.74 2.43
CA ASN A 466 2.99 8.87 1.27
C ASN A 466 3.53 7.45 1.48
N GLN A 467 3.49 6.94 2.72
CA GLN A 467 3.93 5.59 3.06
C GLN A 467 2.87 4.83 3.83
N THR A 468 2.99 3.50 3.79
CA THR A 468 2.10 2.58 4.53
C THR A 468 2.83 1.92 5.69
N THR A 469 2.15 1.79 6.82
CA THR A 469 2.63 1.03 7.97
C THR A 469 1.66 -0.09 8.32
N LEU A 470 2.17 -1.31 8.29
CA LEU A 470 1.46 -2.51 8.74
C LEU A 470 1.65 -2.66 10.24
N VAL A 471 0.57 -2.66 11.00
CA VAL A 471 0.57 -2.83 12.47
C VAL A 471 -0.13 -4.14 12.82
N ASP A 472 0.65 -5.13 13.21
CA ASP A 472 0.17 -6.46 13.59
C ASP A 472 -0.01 -6.51 15.11
N ILE A 473 -1.25 -6.54 15.57
CA ILE A 473 -1.58 -6.52 16.99
C ILE A 473 -1.99 -7.92 17.42
N VAL A 474 -1.26 -8.45 18.39
CA VAL A 474 -1.47 -9.79 18.94
C VAL A 474 -2.00 -9.67 20.37
N LEU A 475 -3.29 -9.96 20.51
CA LEU A 475 -4.01 -9.97 21.78
C LEU A 475 -3.88 -11.34 22.44
N ARG A 476 -3.99 -11.37 23.76
CA ARG A 476 -3.97 -12.63 24.52
C ARG A 476 -5.37 -13.22 24.59
N ARG A 477 -5.53 -14.45 24.09
CA ARG A 477 -6.76 -15.20 24.28
C ARG A 477 -6.77 -15.83 25.67
N LEU A 478 -7.71 -15.41 26.50
CA LEU A 478 -7.83 -15.88 27.87
C LEU A 478 -8.86 -16.99 27.94
N VAL A 479 -8.45 -18.15 28.44
CA VAL A 479 -9.36 -19.27 28.71
C VAL A 479 -9.50 -19.42 30.22
N ARG A 480 -10.72 -19.57 30.73
CA ARG A 480 -11.01 -19.73 32.15
C ARG A 480 -10.99 -21.21 32.52
N GLU A 481 -10.49 -21.53 33.72
CA GLU A 481 -10.68 -22.83 34.35
C GLU A 481 -12.17 -23.18 34.36
N GLY A 482 -12.49 -24.42 34.01
CA GLY A 482 -13.88 -24.86 33.86
C GLY A 482 -14.43 -24.86 32.45
N THR A 483 -13.73 -24.23 31.49
CA THR A 483 -14.00 -24.42 30.06
C THR A 483 -13.96 -25.90 29.68
N PHE A 484 -13.08 -26.67 30.32
CA PHE A 484 -13.03 -28.12 30.28
C PHE A 484 -12.65 -28.66 31.66
N ARG A 485 -13.29 -29.74 32.12
CA ARG A 485 -12.99 -30.39 33.42
C ARG A 485 -13.01 -31.91 33.25
N LEU A 486 -12.09 -32.58 33.93
CA LEU A 486 -12.14 -34.02 34.15
C LEU A 486 -12.74 -34.27 35.53
N THR A 487 -13.63 -35.25 35.64
CA THR A 487 -14.19 -35.71 36.92
C THR A 487 -14.02 -37.22 37.06
N LYS A 488 -13.74 -37.67 38.29
CA LYS A 488 -13.79 -39.10 38.65
C LYS A 488 -15.16 -39.51 39.16
N ASP A 489 -16.05 -38.54 39.39
CA ASP A 489 -17.42 -38.81 39.82
C ASP A 489 -18.22 -39.41 38.65
N ARG A 490 -18.81 -40.59 38.91
CA ARG A 490 -19.60 -41.33 37.93
C ARG A 490 -21.09 -40.97 38.00
N LYS A 491 -21.50 -40.15 38.97
CA LYS A 491 -22.89 -39.70 39.10
C LYS A 491 -23.16 -38.60 38.06
N PRO A 492 -24.29 -38.65 37.33
CA PRO A 492 -24.71 -37.53 36.50
C PRO A 492 -24.88 -36.25 37.34
N LYS A 493 -24.26 -35.16 36.90
CA LYS A 493 -24.37 -33.82 37.49
C LYS A 493 -24.64 -32.82 36.36
N ASP A 494 -25.58 -31.90 36.56
CA ASP A 494 -25.71 -30.70 35.75
C ASP A 494 -24.67 -29.65 36.20
N PHE A 495 -23.86 -29.17 35.25
CA PHE A 495 -22.77 -28.23 35.48
C PHE A 495 -22.92 -26.94 34.66
N THR A 496 -24.10 -26.70 34.09
CA THR A 496 -24.40 -25.50 33.28
C THR A 496 -24.28 -24.18 34.06
N SER A 497 -24.52 -24.22 35.38
CA SER A 497 -24.45 -23.06 36.27
C SER A 497 -23.14 -22.97 37.08
N ASP A 498 -22.14 -23.80 36.79
CA ASP A 498 -20.88 -23.74 37.52
C ASP A 498 -20.18 -22.39 37.22
N PRO A 499 -19.60 -21.71 38.23
CA PRO A 499 -18.97 -20.40 38.04
C PRO A 499 -17.71 -20.50 37.16
N LEU A 500 -17.38 -19.37 36.51
CA LEU A 500 -16.11 -19.18 35.81
C LEU A 500 -14.96 -19.35 36.81
N GLY A 501 -14.00 -20.21 36.49
CA GLY A 501 -12.77 -20.33 37.27
C GLY A 501 -11.74 -19.24 36.93
N ASN A 502 -10.52 -19.38 37.44
CA ASN A 502 -9.47 -18.38 37.18
C ASN A 502 -9.01 -18.42 35.71
N PRO A 503 -8.42 -17.34 35.17
CA PRO A 503 -7.73 -17.41 33.89
C PRO A 503 -6.62 -18.46 33.92
N ILE A 504 -6.58 -19.33 32.92
CA ILE A 504 -5.50 -20.28 32.69
C ILE A 504 -4.33 -19.50 32.08
N ILE A 505 -3.28 -19.31 32.86
CA ILE A 505 -2.05 -18.68 32.40
C ILE A 505 -1.17 -19.80 31.85
N THR A 506 -1.15 -19.97 30.53
CA THR A 506 -0.19 -20.88 29.88
C THR A 506 1.18 -20.20 29.88
N SER A 507 2.17 -20.86 30.48
CA SER A 507 3.58 -20.46 30.46
C SER A 507 4.21 -20.61 29.09
#